data_AF-A0A350QQU6-F1
#
_entry.id   AF-A0A350QQU6-F1
#
_cell.length_a   1.000
_cell.length_b   1.000
_cell.length_c   1.000
_cell.angle_alpha   90.00
_cell.angle_beta   90.00
_cell.angle_gamma   90.00
#
_symmetry.space_group_name_H-M   'P 1'
#
loop_
_entity.id
_entity.type
_entity.pdbx_description
1 polymer ?
#
loop_
_entity_poly.entity_id
_entity_poly.type
_entity_poly.pdbx_seq_one_letter_code
_entity_poly.pdbx_strand_id
1 'polypeptide(L)'
;MGYQSPLRNQQNQWVAKQTELFADRVGRTDRSGTDSTAESARFELTCIPYGPDGASEETSCEIVESYGPIEPEYASMRRCCGLLDASHRSVIVLTGSDRLDFLDRMITQAVANLEPGRTTRSFWLNRRGRIVSDLLVANLPDRTLL
;
A
#
# COMPACT_ATOMS: atom_id res chain seq x y z
N MET A 1 -0.11 13.54 16.15
CA MET A 1 1.20 12.93 15.80
C MET A 1 0.92 11.89 14.74
N GLY A 2 1.29 12.15 13.48
CA GLY A 2 0.90 11.30 12.34
C GLY A 2 1.47 9.88 12.42
N TYR A 3 0.77 8.90 11.85
CA TYR A 3 1.26 7.52 11.79
C TYR A 3 2.58 7.45 11.02
N GLN A 4 3.62 6.95 11.68
CA GLN A 4 4.91 6.68 11.03
C GLN A 4 4.99 5.20 10.64
N SER A 5 5.29 4.96 9.36
CA SER A 5 5.44 3.60 8.87
C SER A 5 6.62 2.88 9.54
N PRO A 6 6.44 1.63 10.02
CA PRO A 6 7.53 0.81 10.53
C PRO A 6 8.56 0.45 9.43
N LEU A 7 8.20 0.59 8.16
CA LEU A 7 9.09 0.31 7.03
C LEU A 7 9.97 1.49 6.65
N ARG A 8 9.80 2.68 7.26
CA ARG A 8 10.53 3.90 6.89
C ARG A 8 12.06 3.73 6.88
N ASN A 9 12.59 3.05 7.89
CA ASN A 9 14.03 2.78 7.96
C ASN A 9 14.50 1.87 6.82
N GLN A 10 13.71 0.86 6.46
CA GLN A 10 14.04 -0.06 5.37
C GLN A 10 13.97 0.64 4.01
N GLN A 11 13.01 1.54 3.82
CA GLN A 11 12.88 2.36 2.61
C GLN A 11 14.12 3.24 2.41
N ASN A 12 14.54 3.95 3.45
CA ASN A 12 15.75 4.79 3.40
C ASN A 12 17.02 3.98 3.13
N GLN A 13 17.18 2.82 3.78
CA GLN A 13 18.30 1.91 3.53
C GLN A 13 18.30 1.37 2.10
N TRP A 14 17.11 1.06 1.55
CA TRP A 14 16.97 0.59 0.18
C TRP A 14 17.42 1.67 -0.81
N VAL A 15 16.99 2.93 -0.63
CA VAL A 15 17.40 4.06 -1.49
C VAL A 15 18.92 4.24 -1.47
N ALA A 16 19.53 4.27 -0.28
CA ALA A 16 20.99 4.39 -0.16
C ALA A 16 21.72 3.28 -0.94
N LYS A 17 21.27 2.03 -0.77
CA LYS A 17 21.85 0.87 -1.47
C LYS A 17 21.66 0.95 -2.99
N GLN A 18 20.50 1.39 -3.50
CA GLN A 18 20.30 1.51 -4.94
C GLN A 18 21.17 2.60 -5.55
N THR A 19 21.31 3.74 -4.86
CA THR A 19 22.20 4.82 -5.28
C THR A 19 23.65 4.35 -5.37
N GLU A 20 24.14 3.59 -4.39
CA GLU A 20 25.48 2.97 -4.42
C GLU A 20 25.64 1.99 -5.59
N LEU A 21 24.71 1.03 -5.74
CA LEU A 21 24.77 0.03 -6.82
C LEU A 21 24.69 0.66 -8.21
N PHE A 22 23.95 1.74 -8.35
CA PHE A 22 23.84 2.48 -9.60
C PHE A 22 25.15 3.22 -9.90
N ALA A 23 25.74 3.90 -8.92
CA ALA A 23 27.05 4.54 -9.06
C ALA A 23 28.14 3.55 -9.48
N ASP A 24 28.18 2.37 -8.86
CA ASP A 24 29.12 1.28 -9.22
C ASP A 24 28.93 0.81 -10.67
N ARG A 25 27.68 0.64 -11.13
CA ARG A 25 27.39 0.23 -12.51
C ARG A 25 27.80 1.29 -13.52
N VAL A 26 27.51 2.56 -13.25
CA VAL A 26 27.91 3.68 -14.12
C VAL A 26 29.44 3.73 -14.22
N GLY A 27 30.15 3.67 -13.08
CA GLY A 27 31.60 3.64 -13.05
C GLY A 27 32.22 2.45 -13.78
N ARG A 28 31.53 1.31 -13.85
CA ARG A 28 31.97 0.13 -14.60
C ARG A 28 31.70 0.21 -16.11
N THR A 29 30.78 1.07 -16.53
CA THR A 29 30.29 1.15 -17.92
C THR A 29 30.96 2.28 -18.72
N ASP A 30 31.86 3.05 -18.11
CA ASP A 30 32.61 4.14 -18.75
C ASP A 30 33.72 3.65 -19.72
N ARG A 31 33.34 2.76 -20.66
CA ARG A 31 34.09 2.48 -21.89
C ARG A 31 33.45 3.29 -23.02
N SER A 32 34.09 4.41 -23.34
CA SER A 32 33.89 5.33 -24.47
C SER A 32 32.76 4.98 -25.46
N GLY A 33 31.67 5.74 -25.44
CA GLY A 33 30.65 5.64 -26.48
C GLY A 33 29.43 6.52 -26.28
N THR A 34 29.55 7.79 -26.69
CA THR A 34 28.47 8.71 -27.10
C THR A 34 27.61 9.34 -25.99
N ASP A 35 27.76 10.67 -25.88
CA ASP A 35 26.91 11.60 -25.14
C ASP A 35 25.44 11.54 -25.61
N SER A 36 24.60 10.89 -24.81
CA SER A 36 23.19 11.26 -24.70
C SER A 36 22.72 11.02 -23.27
N THR A 37 22.81 12.10 -22.49
CA THR A 37 21.92 12.43 -21.36
C THR A 37 21.42 11.22 -20.56
N ALA A 38 22.35 10.45 -19.98
CA ALA A 38 22.03 9.64 -18.81
C ALA A 38 21.88 10.61 -17.63
N GLU A 39 20.77 11.34 -17.62
CA GLU A 39 20.26 12.02 -16.43
C GLU A 39 20.26 10.96 -15.34
N SER A 40 21.28 11.02 -14.50
CA SER A 40 21.65 9.91 -13.63
C SER A 40 20.45 9.65 -12.73
N ALA A 41 19.81 8.50 -12.89
CA ALA A 41 18.64 8.11 -12.14
C ALA A 41 18.97 8.21 -10.64
N ARG A 42 18.58 9.33 -10.02
CA ARG A 42 18.74 9.55 -8.59
C ARG A 42 17.56 8.85 -7.92
N PHE A 43 17.87 7.82 -7.14
CA PHE A 43 16.88 7.22 -6.27
C PHE A 43 16.68 8.18 -5.10
N GLU A 44 15.46 8.67 -4.94
CA GLU A 44 15.05 9.59 -3.87
C GLU A 44 13.69 9.14 -3.38
N LEU A 45 13.56 8.92 -2.07
CA LEU A 45 12.29 8.54 -1.46
C LEU A 45 11.40 9.78 -1.35
N THR A 46 10.34 9.83 -2.14
CA THR A 46 9.32 10.87 -2.04
C THR A 46 8.08 10.31 -1.35
N CYS A 47 7.56 11.05 -0.37
CA CYS A 47 6.36 10.70 0.37
C CYS A 47 5.37 11.86 0.34
N ILE A 48 4.09 11.52 0.30
CA ILE A 48 3.00 12.49 0.28
C ILE A 48 2.04 12.23 1.46
N PRO A 49 1.42 13.29 2.01
CA PRO A 49 0.41 13.13 3.05
C PRO A 49 -0.82 12.40 2.48
N TYR A 50 -1.43 11.55 3.32
CA TYR A 50 -2.65 10.82 3.01
C TYR A 50 -3.63 10.88 4.19
N GLY A 51 -4.91 11.12 3.93
CA GLY A 51 -5.95 11.28 4.94
C GLY A 51 -7.09 12.18 4.47
N PRO A 52 -8.20 12.27 5.22
CA PRO A 52 -9.46 12.81 4.71
C PRO A 52 -9.35 14.26 4.26
N ASP A 53 -9.99 14.49 3.12
CA ASP A 53 -9.99 15.73 2.36
C ASP A 53 -10.80 16.82 3.10
N GLY A 54 -10.11 17.72 3.80
CA GLY A 54 -10.57 19.08 4.08
C GLY A 54 -11.55 19.32 5.24
N ALA A 55 -11.96 18.30 6.02
CA ALA A 55 -12.78 18.51 7.24
C ALA A 55 -11.97 18.42 8.56
N SER A 56 -10.82 17.75 8.52
CA SER A 56 -9.86 17.69 9.63
C SER A 56 -8.50 18.05 9.07
N GLU A 57 -7.85 19.06 9.65
CA GLU A 57 -6.52 19.55 9.23
C GLU A 57 -5.38 18.54 9.53
N GLU A 58 -5.70 17.37 10.09
CA GLU A 58 -4.72 16.39 10.53
C GLU A 58 -4.48 15.31 9.46
N THR A 59 -3.26 15.31 8.89
CA THR A 59 -2.75 14.20 8.10
C THR A 59 -2.80 12.90 8.91
N SER A 60 -3.43 11.86 8.36
CA SER A 60 -3.54 10.56 9.04
C SER A 60 -2.21 9.78 8.98
N CYS A 61 -1.59 9.74 7.80
CA CYS A 61 -0.33 9.07 7.55
C CYS A 61 0.38 9.66 6.32
N GLU A 62 1.62 9.25 6.10
CA GLU A 62 2.30 9.45 4.82
C GLU A 62 2.32 8.15 4.02
N ILE A 63 2.22 8.27 2.70
CA ILE A 63 2.41 7.17 1.76
C ILE A 63 3.62 7.46 0.87
N VAL A 64 4.24 6.40 0.36
CA VAL A 64 5.31 6.52 -0.63
C VAL A 64 4.70 6.90 -1.98
N GLU A 65 5.20 7.97 -2.58
CA GLU A 65 4.87 8.38 -3.94
C GLU A 65 5.76 7.67 -4.95
N SER A 66 7.08 7.75 -4.76
CA SER A 66 8.08 7.07 -5.59
C SER A 66 9.41 6.94 -4.85
N TYR A 67 10.30 6.13 -5.41
CA TYR A 67 11.71 6.03 -5.03
C TYR A 67 12.63 6.70 -6.08
N GLY A 68 12.11 7.63 -6.87
CA GLY A 68 12.81 8.29 -7.98
C GLY A 68 12.19 7.89 -9.33
N PRO A 69 12.92 7.22 -10.24
CA PRO A 69 12.37 6.85 -11.54
C PRO A 69 11.27 5.78 -11.44
N ILE A 70 10.13 6.00 -12.08
CA ILE A 70 8.94 5.15 -11.99
C ILE A 70 9.07 3.89 -12.86
N GLU A 71 9.76 3.98 -13.99
CA GLU A 71 9.95 2.88 -14.94
C GLU A 71 10.60 1.63 -14.30
N PRO A 72 11.71 1.73 -13.53
CA PRO A 72 12.29 0.57 -12.85
C PRO A 72 11.40 0.02 -11.73
N GLU A 73 10.64 0.86 -11.02
CA GLU A 73 9.67 0.39 -10.02
C GLU A 73 8.57 -0.45 -10.68
N TYR A 74 7.98 0.09 -11.75
CA TYR A 74 6.96 -0.60 -12.52
C TYR A 74 7.48 -1.89 -13.16
N ALA A 75 8.66 -1.84 -13.78
CA ALA A 75 9.30 -3.01 -14.37
C ALA A 75 9.57 -4.10 -13.32
N SER A 76 9.98 -3.73 -12.11
CA SER A 76 10.23 -4.67 -11.00
C SER A 76 8.94 -5.36 -10.54
N MET A 77 7.83 -4.61 -10.40
CA MET A 77 6.53 -5.19 -10.07
C MET A 77 5.99 -6.12 -11.17
N ARG A 78 6.27 -5.82 -12.44
CA ARG A 78 5.80 -6.62 -13.57
C ARG A 78 6.64 -7.86 -13.87
N ARG A 79 7.95 -7.81 -13.61
CA ARG A 79 8.90 -8.87 -13.99
C ARG A 79 9.41 -9.70 -12.82
N CYS A 80 9.30 -9.18 -11.59
CA CYS A 80 9.80 -9.81 -10.39
C CYS A 80 8.77 -9.67 -9.26
N CYS A 81 9.10 -8.93 -8.20
CA CYS A 81 8.26 -8.68 -7.04
C CYS A 81 8.40 -7.22 -6.60
N GLY A 82 7.36 -6.68 -5.96
CA GLY A 82 7.37 -5.38 -5.31
C GLY A 82 6.90 -5.49 -3.87
N LEU A 83 7.49 -4.70 -2.98
CA LEU A 83 7.02 -4.50 -1.62
C LEU A 83 6.38 -3.11 -1.54
N LEU A 84 5.10 -3.07 -1.19
CA LEU A 84 4.35 -1.82 -1.05
C LEU A 84 4.05 -1.57 0.42
N ASP A 85 4.38 -0.36 0.87
CA ASP A 85 3.99 0.12 2.19
C ASP A 85 2.59 0.73 2.10
N ALA A 86 1.58 -0.01 2.59
CA ALA A 86 0.18 0.38 2.53
C ALA A 86 -0.29 1.02 3.85
N SER A 87 0.48 1.96 4.41
CA SER A 87 0.20 2.69 5.66
C SER A 87 -1.20 3.32 5.73
N HIS A 88 -1.77 3.66 4.58
CA HIS A 88 -3.11 4.20 4.45
C HIS A 88 -4.23 3.18 4.67
N ARG A 89 -3.96 1.88 4.57
CA ARG A 89 -4.94 0.83 4.81
C ARG A 89 -4.98 0.49 6.29
N SER A 90 -6.18 0.57 6.85
CA SER A 90 -6.45 0.12 8.21
C SER A 90 -7.08 -1.26 8.21
N VAL A 91 -6.96 -1.97 9.33
CA VAL A 91 -7.63 -3.26 9.55
C VAL A 91 -8.57 -3.12 10.73
N ILE A 92 -9.83 -3.49 10.54
CA ILE A 92 -10.82 -3.56 11.64
C ILE A 92 -11.01 -5.01 12.03
N VAL A 93 -10.90 -5.30 13.33
CA VAL A 93 -11.10 -6.65 13.86
C VAL A 93 -12.51 -6.76 14.44
N LEU A 94 -13.33 -7.63 13.85
CA LEU A 94 -14.64 -8.00 14.38
C LEU A 94 -14.53 -9.33 15.12
N THR A 95 -15.07 -9.34 16.34
CA THR A 95 -15.13 -10.50 17.22
C THR A 95 -16.57 -10.74 17.65
N GLY A 96 -16.87 -11.93 18.18
CA GLY A 96 -18.23 -12.33 18.53
C GLY A 96 -18.77 -13.46 17.65
N SER A 97 -19.75 -14.19 18.17
CA SER A 97 -20.38 -15.33 17.49
C SER A 97 -21.30 -14.92 16.35
N ASP A 98 -21.81 -13.68 16.38
CA ASP A 98 -22.77 -13.10 15.43
C ASP A 98 -22.11 -12.21 14.36
N ARG A 99 -20.78 -12.12 14.34
CA ARG A 99 -20.02 -11.22 13.44
C ARG A 99 -20.37 -11.38 11.95
N LEU A 100 -20.60 -12.60 11.47
CA LEU A 100 -20.94 -12.83 10.06
C LEU A 100 -22.39 -12.47 9.76
N ASP A 101 -23.33 -12.78 10.65
CA ASP A 101 -24.74 -12.36 10.52
C ASP A 101 -24.89 -10.84 10.55
N PHE A 102 -24.11 -10.17 11.43
CA PHE A 102 -24.03 -8.71 11.44
C PHE A 102 -23.52 -8.16 10.09
N LEU A 103 -22.39 -8.69 9.60
CA LEU A 103 -21.80 -8.21 8.34
C LEU A 103 -22.72 -8.45 7.14
N ASP A 104 -23.37 -9.61 7.07
CA ASP A 104 -24.30 -9.98 5.99
C ASP A 104 -25.44 -8.95 5.81
N ARG A 105 -25.83 -8.26 6.89
CA ARG A 105 -26.85 -7.20 6.87
C ARG A 105 -26.30 -5.81 6.55
N MET A 106 -24.98 -5.62 6.62
CA MET A 106 -24.33 -4.32 6.49
C MET A 106 -23.62 -4.11 5.15
N ILE A 107 -23.22 -5.20 4.50
CA ILE A 107 -22.40 -5.16 3.30
C ILE A 107 -23.12 -5.76 2.09
N THR A 108 -22.63 -5.49 0.90
CA THR A 108 -23.26 -5.97 -0.35
C THR A 108 -23.10 -7.46 -0.65
N GLN A 109 -22.10 -8.13 -0.07
CA GLN A 109 -21.83 -9.55 -0.30
C GLN A 109 -22.45 -10.44 0.77
N ALA A 110 -22.99 -11.59 0.34
CA ALA A 110 -23.41 -12.65 1.25
C ALA A 110 -22.17 -13.30 1.90
N VAL A 111 -22.04 -13.15 3.22
CA VAL A 111 -20.91 -13.64 4.02
C VAL A 111 -21.35 -14.53 5.18
N ALA A 112 -22.64 -14.75 5.39
CA ALA A 112 -23.16 -15.64 6.44
C ALA A 112 -22.52 -17.04 6.44
N ASN A 113 -22.21 -17.57 5.26
CA ASN A 113 -21.57 -18.88 5.06
C ASN A 113 -20.09 -18.80 4.64
N LEU A 114 -19.43 -17.64 4.82
CA LEU A 114 -18.03 -17.49 4.44
C LEU A 114 -17.14 -18.36 5.33
N GLU A 115 -16.55 -19.41 4.76
CA GLU A 115 -15.70 -20.33 5.52
C GLU A 115 -14.45 -19.63 6.10
N PRO A 116 -13.94 -20.05 7.26
CA PRO A 116 -12.66 -19.58 7.78
C PRO A 116 -11.52 -19.77 6.77
N GLY A 117 -10.62 -18.79 6.69
CA GLY A 117 -9.53 -18.74 5.71
C GLY A 117 -9.93 -18.18 4.34
N ARG A 118 -11.22 -17.86 4.12
CA ARG A 118 -11.71 -17.27 2.88
C ARG A 118 -11.83 -15.76 2.99
N THR A 119 -11.70 -15.11 1.83
CA THR A 119 -11.82 -13.66 1.69
C THR A 119 -12.81 -13.30 0.60
N THR A 120 -13.54 -12.18 0.76
CA THR A 120 -14.37 -11.61 -0.30
C THR A 120 -14.30 -10.07 -0.28
N ARG A 121 -14.46 -9.45 -1.45
CA ARG A 121 -14.56 -7.98 -1.56
C ARG A 121 -16.00 -7.56 -1.47
N SER A 122 -16.28 -6.51 -0.71
CA SER A 122 -17.63 -5.98 -0.57
C SER A 122 -17.61 -4.47 -0.42
N PHE A 123 -18.79 -3.85 -0.53
CA PHE A 123 -18.99 -2.45 -0.19
C PHE A 123 -19.72 -2.35 1.14
N TRP A 124 -19.32 -1.37 1.94
CA TRP A 124 -20.09 -0.89 3.08
C TRP A 124 -21.06 0.19 2.62
N LEU A 125 -22.33 0.05 2.97
CA LEU A 125 -23.36 0.98 2.56
C LEU A 125 -23.87 1.82 3.73
N ASN A 126 -24.32 3.04 3.45
CA ASN A 126 -25.13 3.79 4.41
C ASN A 126 -26.60 3.37 4.34
N ARG A 127 -27.43 3.89 5.25
CA ARG A 127 -28.88 3.60 5.31
C ARG A 127 -29.67 3.97 4.05
N ARG A 128 -29.10 4.77 3.15
CA ARG A 128 -29.71 5.15 1.86
C ARG A 128 -29.18 4.32 0.69
N GLY A 129 -28.39 3.27 0.96
CA GLY A 129 -27.80 2.41 -0.07
C GLY A 129 -26.62 3.02 -0.83
N ARG A 130 -26.05 4.15 -0.38
CA ARG A 130 -24.84 4.72 -1.00
C ARG A 130 -23.60 4.03 -0.45
N ILE A 131 -22.63 3.79 -1.32
CA ILE A 131 -21.31 3.26 -0.95
C ILE A 131 -20.59 4.28 -0.07
N VAL A 132 -20.16 3.83 1.10
CA VAL A 132 -19.32 4.59 2.03
C VAL A 132 -17.86 4.20 1.86
N SER A 133 -17.59 2.91 1.62
CA SER A 133 -16.24 2.35 1.52
C SER A 133 -16.28 1.01 0.78
N ASP A 134 -15.19 0.69 0.07
CA ASP A 134 -14.88 -0.68 -0.32
C ASP A 134 -14.01 -1.36 0.75
N LEU A 135 -14.20 -2.66 0.94
CA LEU A 135 -13.48 -3.43 1.94
C LEU A 135 -13.20 -4.85 1.49
N LEU A 136 -12.21 -5.48 2.12
CA LEU A 136 -11.89 -6.90 1.96
C LEU A 136 -12.25 -7.62 3.26
N VAL A 137 -13.32 -8.41 3.23
CA VAL A 137 -13.66 -9.28 4.35
C VAL A 137 -12.73 -10.49 4.32
N ALA A 138 -12.02 -10.75 5.41
CA ALA A 138 -11.29 -11.99 5.63
C ALA A 138 -11.82 -12.69 6.87
N ASN A 139 -12.45 -13.85 6.70
CA ASN A 139 -12.95 -14.62 7.84
C ASN A 139 -11.85 -15.51 8.40
N LEU A 140 -11.58 -15.41 9.69
CA LEU A 140 -10.69 -16.30 10.44
C LEU A 140 -11.53 -17.11 11.45
N PRO A 141 -10.98 -18.20 12.03
CA PRO A 141 -11.74 -19.05 12.95
C PRO A 141 -12.38 -18.30 14.13
N ASP A 142 -11.64 -17.37 14.73
CA ASP A 142 -12.02 -16.64 15.95
C ASP A 142 -12.50 -15.20 15.69
N ARG A 143 -12.21 -14.63 14.52
CA ARG A 143 -12.45 -13.22 14.20
C ARG A 143 -12.64 -12.99 12.71
N THR A 144 -13.17 -11.83 12.33
CA THR A 144 -13.25 -11.38 10.94
C THR A 144 -12.48 -10.08 10.80
N LEU A 145 -11.68 -9.95 9.75
CA LEU A 145 -10.95 -8.73 9.42
C LEU A 145 -11.65 -8.01 8.28
N LEU A 146 -11.72 -6.67 8.35
CA LEU A 146 -12.12 -5.79 7.26
C LEU A 146 -10.96 -4.89 6.85
#